data_AF-A0A1B7YMA4-F1
#
_entry.id   AF-A0A1B7YMA4-F1
#
_cell.length_a   1.000
_cell.length_b   1.000
_cell.length_c   1.000
_cell.angle_alpha   90.00
_cell.angle_beta   90.00
_cell.angle_gamma   90.00
#
_symmetry.space_group_name_H-M   'P 1'
#
loop_
_entity.id
_entity.type
_entity.pdbx_description
1 polymer ?
#
loop_
_entity_poly.entity_id
_entity_poly.type
_entity_poly.pdbx_seq_one_letter_code
_entity_poly.pdbx_strand_id
1 'polypeptide(L)'
;MHQLRPGDRVTLPPYIYLEAKEQTVAMNKMINVDFTQSFEIDDIICTTEETGARVVFLHPVANVVGLPCMNVRAFLKKVTRRGGWKDRIVVIDRTMISDGLSVFDWAPGSD
;
A
#
# COMPACT_ATOMS: atom_id res chain seq x y z
N MET A 1 -17.79 1.58 6.27
CA MET A 1 -16.54 1.52 7.07
C MET A 1 -15.73 0.35 6.55
N HIS A 2 -14.53 0.58 6.00
CA HIS A 2 -13.69 -0.49 5.45
C HIS A 2 -12.83 -1.07 6.57
N GLN A 3 -13.11 -2.30 7.01
CA GLN A 3 -12.35 -3.01 8.04
C GLN A 3 -11.78 -4.31 7.49
N LEU A 4 -10.57 -4.64 7.94
CA LEU A 4 -9.94 -5.96 7.76
C LEU A 4 -10.75 -7.03 8.49
N ARG A 5 -10.80 -8.22 7.89
CA ARG A 5 -11.42 -9.43 8.44
C ARG A 5 -10.34 -10.49 8.69
N PRO A 6 -10.58 -11.45 9.58
CA PRO A 6 -9.71 -12.62 9.70
C PRO A 6 -9.51 -13.30 8.35
N GLY A 7 -8.26 -13.65 8.02
CA GLY A 7 -7.84 -14.25 6.77
C GLY A 7 -7.51 -13.26 5.65
N ASP A 8 -7.86 -11.98 5.79
CA ASP A 8 -7.51 -10.95 4.80
C ASP A 8 -5.99 -10.86 4.64
N ARG A 9 -5.58 -10.54 3.41
CA ARG A 9 -4.19 -10.35 3.02
C ARG A 9 -3.83 -8.87 2.94
N VAL A 10 -2.62 -8.54 3.37
CA VAL A 10 -2.06 -7.20 3.37
C VAL A 10 -0.73 -7.23 2.63
N THR A 11 -0.60 -6.42 1.59
CA THR A 11 0.66 -6.20 0.90
C THR A 11 1.40 -5.03 1.54
N LEU A 12 2.65 -5.28 1.96
CA LEU A 12 3.55 -4.26 2.49
C LEU A 12 4.73 -4.03 1.53
N PRO A 13 5.26 -2.80 1.45
CA PRO A 13 6.53 -2.56 0.77
C PRO A 13 7.67 -3.31 1.51
N PRO A 14 8.89 -3.39 0.95
CA PRO A 14 9.98 -4.20 1.54
C PRO A 14 10.33 -3.78 2.96
N TYR A 15 10.04 -2.53 3.29
CA TYR A 15 10.13 -2.01 4.63
C TYR A 15 9.01 -1.00 4.91
N ILE A 16 8.38 -1.16 6.08
CA ILE A 16 7.64 -0.10 6.76
C ILE A 16 8.31 0.21 8.10
N TYR A 17 7.99 1.37 8.70
CA TYR A 17 8.57 1.77 9.98
C TYR A 17 8.47 0.64 11.02
N LEU A 18 9.54 0.43 11.78
CA LEU A 18 9.77 -0.79 12.55
C LEU A 18 8.57 -1.17 13.44
N GLU A 19 8.04 -0.22 14.20
CA GLU A 19 6.93 -0.43 15.12
C GLU A 19 5.64 -0.82 14.37
N ALA A 20 5.38 -0.21 13.20
CA ALA A 20 4.26 -0.58 12.36
C ALA A 20 4.42 -2.00 11.79
N LYS A 21 5.66 -2.38 11.42
CA LYS A 21 5.98 -3.73 10.96
C LYS A 21 5.75 -4.75 12.07
N GLU A 22 6.29 -4.50 13.26
CA GLU A 22 6.16 -5.40 14.42
C GLU A 22 4.70 -5.62 14.80
N GLN A 23 3.90 -4.56 14.87
CA GLN A 23 2.47 -4.65 15.16
C GLN A 23 1.71 -5.43 14.08
N THR A 24 1.99 -5.17 12.80
CA THR A 24 1.31 -5.86 11.69
C THR A 24 1.66 -7.34 11.65
N VAL A 25 2.94 -7.69 11.85
CA VAL A 25 3.41 -9.09 11.89
C VAL A 25 2.91 -9.81 13.13
N ALA A 26 2.78 -9.14 14.27
CA ALA A 26 2.20 -9.72 15.49
C ALA A 26 0.73 -10.16 15.29
N MET A 27 0.03 -9.58 14.30
CA MET A 27 -1.33 -9.96 13.91
C MET A 27 -1.38 -11.15 12.92
N ASN A 28 -0.29 -11.87 12.68
CA ASN A 28 -0.21 -12.98 11.71
C ASN A 28 -1.21 -14.14 11.94
N LYS A 29 -1.80 -14.24 13.14
CA LYS A 29 -2.88 -15.20 13.43
C LYS A 29 -4.24 -14.75 12.88
N MET A 30 -4.38 -13.47 12.55
CA MET A 30 -5.63 -12.87 12.06
C MET A 30 -5.52 -12.43 10.61
N ILE A 31 -4.37 -11.94 10.17
CA ILE A 31 -4.15 -11.49 8.79
C ILE A 31 -2.91 -12.15 8.20
N ASN A 32 -2.86 -12.21 6.88
CA ASN A 32 -1.68 -12.66 6.15
C ASN A 32 -0.93 -11.44 5.61
N VAL A 33 0.39 -11.42 5.73
CA VAL A 33 1.24 -10.31 5.32
C VAL A 33 2.18 -10.77 4.22
N ASP A 34 2.11 -10.12 3.07
CA ASP A 34 2.94 -10.39 1.90
C ASP A 34 3.83 -9.16 1.64
N PHE A 35 5.15 -9.34 1.65
CA PHE A 35 6.11 -8.26 1.37
C PHE A 35 6.46 -8.24 -0.12
N THR A 36 6.48 -7.05 -0.70
CA THR A 36 7.03 -6.83 -2.04
C THR A 36 8.56 -6.92 -2.01
N GLN A 37 9.18 -7.12 -3.17
CA GLN A 37 10.65 -7.20 -3.27
C GLN A 37 11.31 -5.82 -3.38
N SER A 38 10.55 -4.83 -3.84
CA SER A 38 10.99 -3.47 -4.10
C SER A 38 9.91 -2.43 -3.77
N PHE A 39 10.30 -1.16 -3.76
CA PHE A 39 9.37 -0.02 -3.65
C PHE A 39 8.78 0.38 -5.02
N GLU A 40 9.02 -0.41 -6.07
CA GLU A 40 8.55 -0.08 -7.42
C GLU A 40 7.07 -0.37 -7.60
N ILE A 41 6.37 0.55 -8.28
CA ILE A 41 4.91 0.51 -8.45
C ILE A 41 4.44 -0.83 -9.03
N ASP A 42 5.12 -1.35 -10.04
CA ASP A 42 4.70 -2.57 -10.73
C ASP A 42 4.88 -3.82 -9.86
N ASP A 43 5.92 -3.88 -9.05
CA ASP A 43 6.13 -4.97 -8.09
C ASP A 43 5.08 -4.96 -6.98
N ILE A 44 4.74 -3.77 -6.45
CA ILE A 44 3.66 -3.63 -5.48
C ILE A 44 2.32 -4.10 -6.06
N ILE A 45 1.99 -3.64 -7.28
CA ILE A 45 0.74 -4.02 -7.94
C ILE A 45 0.71 -5.52 -8.22
N CYS A 46 1.79 -6.10 -8.76
CA CYS A 46 1.90 -7.52 -9.07
C CYS A 46 1.70 -8.38 -7.81
N THR A 47 2.47 -8.09 -6.74
CA THR A 47 2.34 -8.80 -5.46
C THR A 47 0.92 -8.70 -4.90
N THR A 48 0.32 -7.51 -4.95
CA THR A 48 -1.05 -7.25 -4.45
C THR A 48 -2.08 -8.07 -5.24
N GLU A 49 -1.93 -8.12 -6.57
CA GLU A 49 -2.83 -8.85 -7.46
C GLU A 49 -2.69 -10.37 -7.29
N GLU A 50 -1.47 -10.89 -7.31
CA GLU A 50 -1.15 -12.34 -7.20
C GLU A 50 -1.58 -12.93 -5.86
N THR A 51 -1.40 -12.19 -4.78
CA THR A 51 -1.79 -12.64 -3.43
C THR A 51 -3.28 -12.42 -3.17
N GLY A 52 -3.96 -11.59 -3.95
CA GLY A 52 -5.33 -11.18 -3.67
C GLY A 52 -5.46 -10.28 -2.43
N ALA A 53 -4.42 -9.51 -2.09
CA ALA A 53 -4.40 -8.67 -0.90
C ALA A 53 -5.47 -7.58 -0.88
N ARG A 54 -6.28 -7.54 0.19
CA ARG A 54 -7.34 -6.54 0.33
C ARG A 54 -6.78 -5.16 0.66
N VAL A 55 -5.61 -5.11 1.30
CA VAL A 55 -4.96 -3.87 1.71
C VAL A 55 -3.58 -3.80 1.10
N VAL A 56 -3.19 -2.63 0.64
CA VAL A 56 -1.82 -2.35 0.19
C VAL A 56 -1.31 -1.08 0.86
N PHE A 57 -0.09 -1.15 1.39
CA PHE A 57 0.62 -0.01 1.96
C PHE A 57 1.55 0.63 0.94
N LEU A 58 1.54 1.95 0.87
CA LEU A 58 2.40 2.75 0.01
C LEU A 58 3.17 3.77 0.84
N HIS A 59 4.46 3.90 0.54
CA HIS A 59 5.33 4.93 1.10
C HIS A 59 5.74 5.88 -0.03
N PRO A 60 5.23 7.12 -0.07
CA PRO A 60 5.73 8.12 -1.00
C PRO A 60 7.23 8.35 -0.85
N VAL A 61 7.73 8.31 0.39
CA VAL A 61 9.15 8.31 0.76
C VAL A 61 9.32 7.34 1.92
N ALA A 62 10.10 6.28 1.72
CA ALA A 62 10.33 5.31 2.79
C ALA A 62 11.43 5.78 3.76
N ASN A 63 11.23 5.55 5.05
CA ASN A 63 12.20 5.88 6.10
C ASN A 63 13.32 4.83 6.20
N VAL A 64 14.13 4.70 5.15
CA VAL A 64 15.31 3.83 5.09
C VAL A 64 16.47 4.54 4.41
N VAL A 65 17.67 3.95 4.48
CA VAL A 65 18.84 4.44 3.74
C VAL A 65 18.51 4.52 2.24
N GLY A 66 18.84 5.66 1.63
CA GLY A 66 18.56 5.93 0.22
C GLY A 66 17.20 6.56 -0.06
N LEU A 67 16.30 6.63 0.93
CA LEU A 67 15.00 7.31 0.84
C LEU A 67 14.23 6.99 -0.46
N PRO A 68 13.96 5.70 -0.77
CA PRO A 68 13.29 5.36 -2.01
C PRO A 68 11.92 6.05 -2.06
N CYS A 69 11.64 6.63 -3.23
CA CYS A 69 10.46 7.43 -3.46
C CYS A 69 9.51 6.71 -4.41
N MET A 70 8.21 6.72 -4.09
CA MET A 70 7.16 6.22 -4.97
C MET A 70 6.28 7.37 -5.47
N ASN A 71 6.01 7.38 -6.77
CA ASN A 71 4.99 8.26 -7.34
C ASN A 71 3.57 7.69 -7.11
N VAL A 72 2.95 8.06 -5.99
CA VAL A 72 1.59 7.62 -5.61
C VAL A 72 0.55 8.00 -6.67
N ARG A 73 0.68 9.15 -7.34
CA ARG A 73 -0.24 9.54 -8.42
C ARG A 73 -0.14 8.57 -9.60
N ALA A 74 1.08 8.17 -9.97
CA ALA A 74 1.29 7.19 -11.03
C ALA A 74 0.74 5.80 -10.65
N PHE A 75 0.91 5.40 -9.38
CA PHE A 75 0.29 4.19 -8.84
C PHE A 75 -1.24 4.23 -9.00
N LEU A 76 -1.90 5.28 -8.49
CA LEU A 76 -3.36 5.41 -8.54
C LEU A 76 -3.87 5.37 -9.98
N LYS A 77 -3.26 6.14 -10.90
CA LYS A 77 -3.60 6.10 -12.34
C LYS A 77 -3.49 4.70 -12.95
N LYS A 78 -2.49 3.91 -12.55
CA LYS A 78 -2.30 2.54 -13.05
C LYS A 78 -3.39 1.59 -12.54
N VAL A 79 -3.91 1.79 -11.32
CA VAL A 79 -4.84 0.85 -10.67
C VAL A 79 -6.31 1.23 -10.81
N THR A 80 -6.67 2.51 -10.96
CA THR A 80 -8.09 2.94 -10.98
C THR A 80 -8.93 2.27 -12.08
N ARG A 81 -8.31 1.87 -13.21
CA ARG A 81 -9.00 1.20 -14.31
C ARG A 81 -8.81 -0.32 -14.32
N ARG A 82 -8.13 -0.90 -13.32
CA ARG A 82 -7.88 -2.34 -13.24
C ARG A 82 -9.00 -3.03 -12.49
N GLY A 83 -9.42 -4.19 -12.98
CA GLY A 83 -10.40 -5.04 -12.31
C GLY A 83 -9.96 -5.43 -10.90
N GLY A 84 -10.90 -5.49 -9.96
CA GLY A 84 -10.64 -5.90 -8.57
C GLY A 84 -9.99 -4.84 -7.67
N TRP A 85 -9.52 -3.71 -8.19
CA TRP A 85 -8.92 -2.64 -7.38
C TRP A 85 -9.94 -1.74 -6.66
N LYS A 86 -11.18 -1.68 -7.17
CA LYS A 86 -12.28 -0.91 -6.55
C LYS A 86 -12.61 -1.35 -5.11
N ASP A 87 -12.32 -2.62 -4.78
CA ASP A 87 -12.67 -3.23 -3.50
C ASP A 87 -11.48 -3.27 -2.52
N ARG A 88 -10.32 -2.76 -2.94
CA ARG A 88 -9.08 -2.74 -2.15
C ARG A 88 -8.94 -1.43 -1.37
N ILE A 89 -8.23 -1.52 -0.24
CA ILE A 89 -7.88 -0.37 0.60
C ILE A 89 -6.44 0.00 0.31
N VAL A 90 -6.20 1.25 -0.10
CA VAL A 90 -4.86 1.79 -0.28
C VAL A 90 -4.51 2.65 0.94
N VAL A 91 -3.51 2.22 1.70
CA VAL A 91 -2.98 2.97 2.85
C VAL A 91 -1.73 3.70 2.42
N ILE A 92 -1.69 5.03 2.62
CA ILE A 92 -0.54 5.86 2.28
C ILE A 92 0.06 6.37 3.58
N ASP A 93 1.23 5.87 3.95
CA ASP A 93 1.99 6.43 5.07
C ASP A 93 2.69 7.70 4.60
N ARG A 94 2.29 8.85 5.16
CA ARG A 94 2.79 10.17 4.78
C ARG A 94 3.78 10.75 5.77
N THR A 95 4.25 9.97 6.74
CA THR A 95 5.08 10.46 7.85
C THR A 95 6.29 11.27 7.34
N MET A 96 6.99 10.76 6.33
CA MET A 96 8.21 11.39 5.78
C MET A 96 7.97 12.63 4.91
N ILE A 97 6.73 12.90 4.51
CA ILE A 97 6.40 14.02 3.62
C ILE A 97 5.41 15.01 4.24
N SER A 98 4.87 14.70 5.42
CA SER A 98 3.87 15.53 6.12
C SER A 98 2.76 15.99 5.16
N ASP A 99 2.58 17.31 5.00
CA ASP A 99 1.60 17.93 4.11
C ASP A 99 2.06 18.14 2.66
N GLY A 100 3.27 17.70 2.31
CA GLY A 100 3.85 17.83 0.96
C GLY A 100 3.14 17.05 -0.15
N LEU A 101 2.13 16.23 0.19
CA LEU A 101 1.27 15.53 -0.78
C LEU A 101 -0.13 16.14 -0.80
N SER A 102 -0.43 16.94 -1.81
CA SER A 102 -1.81 17.31 -2.13
C SER A 102 -2.50 16.11 -2.81
N VAL A 103 -3.26 15.31 -2.07
CA VAL A 103 -3.89 14.05 -2.56
C VAL A 103 -5.18 14.31 -3.37
N PHE A 104 -5.53 15.56 -3.64
CA PHE A 104 -6.74 15.92 -4.38
C PHE A 104 -6.66 15.43 -5.85
N ASP A 105 -7.75 14.82 -6.32
CA ASP A 105 -8.04 14.46 -7.72
C ASP A 105 -7.18 13.38 -8.39
N TRP A 106 -6.56 12.46 -7.63
CA TRP A 106 -5.68 11.44 -8.23
C TRP A 106 -6.37 10.13 -8.59
N ALA A 107 -7.51 9.85 -7.97
CA ALA A 107 -8.46 8.84 -8.41
C ALA A 107 -9.69 9.60 -8.91
N PRO A 108 -10.05 9.56 -10.20
CA PRO A 108 -11.32 10.11 -10.65
C PRO A 108 -12.42 9.44 -9.82
N GLY A 109 -13.22 10.25 -9.13
CA GLY A 109 -14.48 9.78 -8.55
C GLY A 109 -15.30 9.18 -9.69
N SER A 110 -15.75 7.96 -9.53
CA SER A 110 -16.76 7.40 -10.43
C SER A 110 -18.04 8.20 -10.23
N ASP A 111 -18.46 8.93 -11.27
CA ASP A 111 -19.87 9.27 -11.48
C ASP A 111 -20.72 7.99 -11.54
#